data_AF-A0A353H1G2-F1
#
_entry.id   AF-A0A353H1G2-F1
#
_cell.length_a   1.000
_cell.length_b   1.000
_cell.length_c   1.000
_cell.angle_alpha   90.00
_cell.angle_beta   90.00
_cell.angle_gamma   90.00
#
_symmetry.space_group_name_H-M   'P 1'
#
loop_
_entity.id
_entity.type
_entity.pdbx_description
1 polymer ?
#
loop_
_entity_poly.entity_id
_entity_poly.type
_entity_poly.pdbx_seq_one_letter_code
_entity_poly.pdbx_strand_id
1 'polypeptide(L)' 'MILAKVVGTVVTTISHPHYKGRRLLVVCPLVMEGESQEEDFLALDNTHAGIGDTVLINREGNGARQALKNPDAAVISV' A
#
# COMPACT_ATOMS: atom_id res chain seq x y z
N MET A 1 6.98 0.27 9.39
CA MET A 1 7.04 0.80 8.01
C MET A 1 8.08 0.00 7.23
N ILE A 2 7.94 -0.11 5.90
CA ILE A 2 8.88 -0.87 5.04
C ILE A 2 9.17 -0.11 3.75
N LEU A 3 10.33 -0.37 3.13
CA LEU A 3 10.65 0.11 1.79
C LEU A 3 10.12 -0.88 0.74
N ALA A 4 9.54 -0.36 -0.33
CA ALA A 4 9.03 -1.17 -1.42
C ALA A 4 9.11 -0.42 -2.76
N LYS A 5 8.98 -1.16 -3.86
CA LYS A 5 8.83 -0.59 -5.19
C LYS A 5 7.42 -0.85 -5.71
N VAL A 6 6.80 0.17 -6.30
CA VAL A 6 5.49 0.01 -6.94
C VAL A 6 5.67 -0.74 -8.26
N VAL A 7 4.98 -1.85 -8.42
CA VAL A 7 5.09 -2.72 -9.61
C VAL A 7 3.82 -2.73 -10.46
N GLY A 8 2.69 -2.25 -9.91
CA GLY A 8 1.43 -2.24 -10.63
C GLY A 8 0.31 -1.53 -9.88
N THR A 9 -0.87 -1.55 -10.49
CA THR A 9 -2.11 -1.02 -9.91
C THR A 9 -3.21 -2.07 -9.97
N VAL A 10 -4.05 -2.14 -8.94
CA VAL A 10 -5.23 -3.02 -8.92
C VAL A 10 -6.49 -2.19 -9.09
N VAL A 11 -7.37 -2.64 -9.97
CA VAL A 11 -8.71 -2.06 -10.16
C VAL A 11 -9.75 -3.02 -9.61
N THR A 12 -10.69 -2.50 -8.82
CA THR A 12 -11.78 -3.30 -8.24
C THR A 12 -13.14 -2.68 -8.54
N THR A 13 -13.96 -3.39 -9.29
CA THR A 13 -15.35 -3.00 -9.55
C THR A 13 -16.19 -3.13 -8.29
N ILE A 14 -16.04 -4.25 -7.58
CA ILE A 14 -16.72 -4.54 -6.30
C ILE A 14 -15.65 -4.65 -5.21
N SER A 15 -15.78 -3.85 -4.16
CA SER A 15 -14.84 -3.79 -3.04
C SER A 15 -15.52 -3.12 -1.84
N HIS A 16 -14.92 -3.24 -0.67
CA HIS A 16 -15.41 -2.53 0.51
C HIS A 16 -15.44 -1.00 0.26
N PRO A 17 -16.46 -0.26 0.74
CA PRO A 17 -16.60 1.18 0.51
C PRO A 17 -15.34 2.01 0.82
N HIS A 18 -14.56 1.60 1.82
CA HIS A 18 -13.30 2.25 2.22
C HIS A 18 -12.22 2.29 1.12
N TYR A 19 -12.29 1.42 0.11
CA TYR A 19 -11.37 1.41 -1.03
C TYR A 19 -11.86 2.23 -2.23
N LYS A 20 -13.11 2.70 -2.21
CA LYS A 20 -13.68 3.46 -3.32
C LYS A 20 -13.03 4.85 -3.42
N GLY A 21 -12.76 5.29 -4.64
CA GLY A 21 -12.11 6.58 -4.91
C GLY A 21 -10.63 6.65 -4.51
N ARG A 22 -10.01 5.50 -4.19
CA ARG A 22 -8.59 5.42 -3.83
C ARG A 22 -7.85 4.52 -4.82
N ARG A 23 -6.57 4.80 -5.06
CA ARG A 23 -5.72 3.94 -5.90
C ARG A 23 -5.14 2.82 -5.05
N LEU A 24 -5.24 1.59 -5.55
CA LEU A 24 -4.59 0.42 -4.96
C LEU A 24 -3.33 0.13 -5.79
N LEU A 25 -2.19 0.04 -5.12
CA LEU A 25 -0.91 -0.24 -5.71
C LEU A 25 -0.46 -1.65 -5.33
N VAL A 26 0.09 -2.38 -6.29
CA VAL A 26 0.86 -3.59 -6.03
C VAL A 26 2.29 -3.15 -5.71
N VAL A 27 2.80 -3.59 -4.58
CA VAL A 27 4.12 -3.21 -4.06
C VAL A 27 4.96 -4.44 -3.79
N CYS A 28 6.19 -4.41 -4.28
CA CYS A 28 7.20 -5.43 -4.01
C CYS A 28 8.13 -4.90 -2.92
N PRO A 29 8.21 -5.54 -1.74
CA PRO A 29 9.16 -5.18 -0.70
C PRO A 29 10.60 -5.15 -1.23
N LEU A 30 11.37 -4.15 -0.81
CA LEU A 30 12.80 -4.13 -1.04
C LEU A 30 13.49 -4.87 0.10
N VAL A 31 14.36 -5.81 -0.26
CA VAL A 31 15.12 -6.63 0.69
C VAL A 31 16.61 -6.38 0.51
N MET A 32 17.38 -6.62 1.56
CA MET A 32 18.83 -6.53 1.50
C MET A 32 19.42 -7.79 0.83
N GLU A 33 20.67 -7.69 0.40
CA GLU A 33 21.38 -8.83 -0.17
C GLU A 33 21.47 -9.99 0.85
N GLY A 34 21.03 -11.18 0.43
CA GLY A 34 20.99 -12.38 1.28
C GLY A 34 19.70 -12.55 2.10
N GLU A 35 18.77 -11.60 2.05
CA GLU A 35 17.45 -11.75 2.65
C GLU A 35 16.45 -12.44 1.70
N SER A 36 15.52 -13.20 2.28
CA SER A 36 14.42 -13.79 1.53
C SER A 36 13.46 -12.72 1.05
N GLN A 37 13.02 -12.80 -0.19
CA GLN A 37 12.04 -11.89 -0.75
C GLN A 37 10.67 -12.10 -0.08
N GLU A 38 10.09 -11.04 0.48
CA GLU A 38 8.70 -11.03 0.95
C GLU A 38 7.73 -11.04 -0.25
N GLU A 39 6.52 -11.57 -0.04
CA GLU A 39 5.47 -11.57 -1.05
C GLU A 39 4.98 -10.14 -1.35
N ASP A 40 4.64 -9.91 -2.62
CA ASP A 40 3.97 -8.69 -3.06
C ASP A 40 2.63 -8.52 -2.34
N PHE A 41 2.29 -7.29 -2.00
CA PHE A 41 1.00 -6.99 -1.38
C PHE A 41 0.40 -5.69 -1.89
N LEU A 42 -0.80 -5.36 -1.41
CA LEU A 42 -1.51 -4.14 -1.80
C LEU A 42 -1.34 -3.03 -0.77
N ALA A 43 -1.08 -1.83 -1.24
CA ALA A 43 -1.12 -0.61 -0.44
C ALA A 43 -2.06 0.41 -1.08
N LEU A 44 -2.74 1.21 -0.25
CA LEU A 44 -3.50 2.35 -0.75
C LEU A 44 -2.58 3.53 -0.98
N ASP A 45 -2.70 4.20 -2.12
CA ASP A 45 -1.93 5.42 -2.38
C ASP A 45 -2.56 6.63 -1.69
N ASN A 46 -1.72 7.39 -0.99
CA ASN A 46 -2.07 8.68 -0.38
C ASN A 46 -1.06 9.79 -0.74
N THR A 47 -0.08 9.51 -1.59
CA THR A 47 1.07 10.39 -1.89
C THR A 47 1.29 10.64 -3.37
N HIS A 48 0.48 10.02 -4.22
CA HIS A 48 0.58 10.07 -5.68
C HIS A 48 1.70 9.20 -6.29
N ALA A 49 2.00 8.06 -5.67
CA ALA A 49 2.99 7.12 -6.21
C ALA A 49 2.52 6.42 -7.49
N GLY A 50 3.46 6.16 -8.39
CA GLY A 50 3.27 5.45 -9.66
C GLY A 50 4.19 4.23 -9.80
N ILE A 51 3.96 3.44 -10.83
CA ILE A 51 4.76 2.24 -11.14
C ILE A 51 6.23 2.64 -11.35
N GLY A 52 7.14 1.96 -10.67
CA GLY A 52 8.57 2.24 -10.70
C GLY A 52 9.08 3.07 -9.53
N ASP A 53 8.20 3.74 -8.79
CA ASP A 53 8.58 4.55 -7.62
C ASP A 53 9.02 3.66 -6.46
N THR A 54 10.06 4.10 -5.76
CA THR A 54 10.45 3.55 -4.46
C THR A 54 9.69 4.31 -3.38
N VAL A 55 8.93 3.58 -2.56
CA VAL A 55 8.00 4.13 -1.57
C VAL A 55 8.30 3.60 -0.17
N LEU A 56 7.96 4.42 0.84
CA LEU A 56 7.93 4.00 2.24
C LEU A 56 6.47 3.72 2.62
N ILE A 57 6.18 2.48 3.00
CA ILE A 57 4.83 2.02 3.28
C ILE A 57 4.59 1.94 4.78
N ASN A 58 3.48 2.51 5.23
CA ASN A 58 3.00 2.29 6.57
C ASN A 58 2.21 0.99 6.66
N ARG A 59 2.79 -0.05 7.26
CA ARG A 59 2.15 -1.37 7.47
C ARG A 59 1.63 -1.51 8.89
N GLU A 60 0.90 -0.51 9.36
CA GLU A 60 0.29 -0.47 10.67
C GLU A 60 -1.15 0.06 10.54
N GLY A 61 -2.13 -0.69 11.06
CA GLY A 61 -3.54 -0.36 10.88
C GLY A 61 -3.91 1.03 11.40
N ASN A 62 -3.49 1.42 12.60
CA ASN A 62 -3.87 2.70 13.17
C ASN A 62 -3.23 3.88 12.44
N GLY A 63 -1.92 3.81 12.16
CA GLY A 63 -1.22 4.81 11.36
C GLY A 63 -1.81 4.96 9.95
N ALA A 64 -2.20 3.85 9.30
CA ALA A 64 -2.85 3.90 7.99
C ALA A 64 -4.20 4.64 8.05
N ARG A 65 -5.01 4.36 9.07
CA ARG A 65 -6.29 5.06 9.30
C ARG A 65 -6.14 6.54 9.55
N GLN A 66 -5.10 6.95 10.29
CA GLN A 66 -4.76 8.35 10.52
C GLN A 66 -4.37 9.05 9.21
N ALA A 67 -3.50 8.44 8.41
CA ALA A 67 -3.09 8.98 7.11
C ALA A 67 -4.27 9.15 6.14
N LEU A 68 -5.22 8.20 6.17
CA LEU A 68 -6.44 8.25 5.36
C LEU A 68 -7.55 9.12 5.95
N LYS A 69 -7.35 9.68 7.16
CA LYS A 69 -8.35 10.44 7.94
C LYS A 69 -9.68 9.69 8.08
N ASN A 70 -9.61 8.37 8.30
CA ASN A 70 -10.78 7.52 8.49
C ASN A 70 -10.52 6.51 9.62
N PRO A 71 -11.05 6.75 10.84
CA PRO A 71 -10.79 5.91 12.02
C PRO A 71 -11.40 4.51 11.94
N ASP A 72 -12.36 4.27 11.02
CA ASP A 72 -13.02 2.98 10.82
C ASP A 72 -12.53 2.26 9.55
N ALA A 73 -11.54 2.82 8.84
CA ALA A 73 -11.07 2.26 7.58
C ALA A 73 -10.50 0.83 7.77
N ALA A 74 -11.01 -0.09 6.94
CA ALA A 74 -10.59 -1.49 6.89
C ALA A 74 -9.29 -1.62 6.08
N VAL A 75 -8.25 -0.92 6.51
CA VAL A 75 -6.98 -0.76 5.80
C VAL A 75 -5.82 -0.97 6.78
N ILE A 76 -4.78 -1.67 6.32
CA ILE A 76 -3.56 -1.94 7.10
C ILE A 76 -2.28 -1.39 6.44
N SER A 77 -2.38 -0.95 5.18
CA SER A 77 -1.26 -0.48 4.37
C SER A 77 -1.62 0.76 3.55
N VAL A 78 -0.77 1.79 3.66
CA VAL A 78 -0.82 3.05 2.90
C VAL A 78 0.58 3.58 2.63
#